data_AF-R7TBN8-F1
#
_entry.id   AF-R7TBN8-F1
#
_cell.length_a   1.000
_cell.length_b   1.000
_cell.length_c   1.000
_cell.angle_alpha   90.00
_cell.angle_beta   90.00
_cell.angle_gamma   90.00
#
_symmetry.space_group_name_H-M   'P 1'
#
loop_
_entity.id
_entity.type
_entity.pdbx_description
1 polymer ?
#
loop_
_entity_poly.entity_id
_entity_poly.type
_entity_poly.pdbx_seq_one_letter_code
_entity_poly.pdbx_strand_id
1 'polypeptide(L)'
;DEGIALVADCMTKPQVRLQGIILDRCNITPTGVQVLSDSLQQNQSLKILDLARNNVGDGYKALVKLLSVNKTLEELDLAECQISSRGVYCLLDSLRFNKSLFRLCVVKNEMSAMDLSTNTIDILNSSRFLRVLDLSKCNLKDDLLASIHETIKNNPILSVLDVSQNPLLTEKHIVTIIQQSTLKHLNLAVC
;
A
#
# COMPACT_ATOMS: atom_id res chain seq x y z
N ASP A 1 -15.09 12.29 10.87
CA ASP A 1 -13.92 13.17 11.08
C ASP A 1 -13.78 13.73 12.49
N GLU A 2 -14.82 14.22 13.17
CA GLU A 2 -14.65 14.68 14.56
C GLU A 2 -14.04 13.61 15.48
N GLY A 3 -14.52 12.38 15.37
CA GLY A 3 -13.93 11.24 16.07
C GLY A 3 -12.46 10.99 15.68
N ILE A 4 -12.07 11.18 14.42
CA ILE A 4 -10.67 10.99 14.00
C ILE A 4 -9.77 12.12 14.51
N ALA A 5 -10.30 13.33 14.66
CA ALA A 5 -9.56 14.43 15.27
C ALA A 5 -9.23 14.13 16.74
N LEU A 6 -10.16 13.53 17.49
CA LEU A 6 -9.92 13.10 18.87
C LEU A 6 -8.88 11.97 18.95
N VAL A 7 -8.99 10.97 18.06
CA VAL A 7 -7.99 9.91 17.93
C VAL A 7 -6.62 10.51 17.63
N ALA A 8 -6.54 11.40 16.63
CA ALA A 8 -5.30 12.06 16.23
C ALA A 8 -4.66 12.84 17.39
N ASP A 9 -5.44 13.61 18.16
CA ASP A 9 -4.90 14.33 19.33
C ASP A 9 -4.31 13.37 20.36
N CYS A 10 -4.99 12.24 20.62
CA CYS A 10 -4.49 11.21 21.52
C CYS A 10 -3.19 10.58 20.99
N MET A 11 -3.09 10.31 19.69
CA MET A 11 -1.91 9.70 19.08
C MET A 11 -0.64 10.58 19.15
N THR A 12 -0.79 11.89 19.40
CA THR A 12 0.36 12.79 19.65
C THR A 12 0.95 12.66 21.05
N LYS A 13 0.21 12.08 22.01
CA LYS A 13 0.66 12.09 23.41
C LYS A 13 1.76 11.04 23.64
N PRO A 14 2.87 11.39 24.31
CA PRO A 14 4.05 10.53 24.44
C PRO A 14 3.80 9.23 25.23
N GLN A 15 2.76 9.19 26.06
CA GLN A 15 2.36 8.02 26.82
C GLN A 15 1.62 6.97 26.00
N VAL A 16 1.15 7.29 24.79
CA VAL A 16 0.38 6.34 23.97
C VAL A 16 1.28 5.20 23.49
N ARG A 17 0.94 3.98 23.94
CA ARG A 17 1.62 2.73 23.59
C ARG A 17 0.85 1.90 22.56
N LEU A 18 -0.24 2.44 21.99
CA LEU A 18 -1.09 1.72 21.06
C LEU A 18 -0.29 1.31 19.81
N GLN A 19 -0.31 0.02 19.50
CA GLN A 19 0.44 -0.53 18.37
C GLN A 19 -0.41 -0.77 17.13
N GLY A 20 -1.73 -0.92 17.28
CA GLY A 20 -2.62 -1.16 16.16
C GLY A 20 -3.91 -0.38 16.32
N ILE A 21 -4.38 0.20 15.23
CA ILE A 21 -5.70 0.84 15.17
C ILE A 21 -6.42 0.37 13.90
N ILE A 22 -7.66 -0.06 14.09
CA ILE A 22 -8.55 -0.51 13.02
C ILE A 22 -9.66 0.53 12.86
N LEU A 23 -9.71 1.14 11.69
CA LEU A 23 -10.66 2.20 11.35
C LEU A 23 -11.48 1.83 10.09
N ASP A 24 -11.62 0.53 9.81
CA ASP A 24 -12.41 0.01 8.70
C ASP A 24 -13.82 0.62 8.72
N ARG A 25 -14.25 1.17 7.57
CA ARG A 25 -15.61 1.69 7.36
C ARG A 25 -16.05 2.73 8.40
N CYS A 26 -15.17 3.64 8.77
CA CYS A 26 -15.44 4.71 9.73
C CYS A 26 -15.90 6.04 9.09
N ASN A 27 -16.21 6.06 7.80
CA ASN A 27 -16.56 7.26 7.03
C ASN A 27 -15.52 8.39 7.16
N ILE A 28 -14.24 8.03 7.23
CA ILE A 28 -13.14 8.99 7.27
C ILE A 28 -12.99 9.59 5.87
N THR A 29 -12.92 10.92 5.81
CA THR A 29 -12.73 11.66 4.55
C THR A 29 -11.24 11.94 4.29
N PRO A 30 -10.86 12.47 3.10
CA PRO A 30 -9.48 12.88 2.83
C PRO A 30 -8.94 13.86 3.88
N THR A 31 -9.78 14.74 4.41
CA THR A 31 -9.42 15.69 5.48
C THR A 31 -9.15 14.95 6.80
N GLY A 32 -9.96 13.96 7.14
CA GLY A 32 -9.74 13.11 8.31
C GLY A 32 -8.43 12.31 8.22
N VAL A 33 -8.10 11.79 7.03
CA VAL A 33 -6.82 11.11 6.76
C VAL A 33 -5.64 12.07 6.92
N GLN A 34 -5.77 13.32 6.47
CA GLN A 34 -4.73 14.34 6.65
C GLN A 34 -4.45 14.58 8.15
N VAL A 35 -5.50 14.83 8.94
CA VAL A 35 -5.39 15.05 10.39
C VAL A 35 -4.74 13.87 11.09
N LEU A 36 -5.18 12.64 10.77
CA LEU A 36 -4.59 11.43 11.32
C LEU A 36 -3.11 11.30 10.93
N SER A 37 -2.80 11.46 9.64
CA SER A 37 -1.43 11.32 9.11
C SER A 37 -0.47 12.31 9.74
N ASP A 38 -0.88 13.56 9.94
CA ASP A 38 -0.03 14.56 10.59
C ASP A 38 0.26 14.20 12.06
N SER A 39 -0.71 13.66 12.80
CA SER A 39 -0.47 13.19 14.17
C SER A 39 0.50 12.00 14.23
N LEU A 40 0.44 11.11 13.25
CA LEU A 40 1.25 9.90 13.22
C LEU A 40 2.70 10.13 12.76
N GLN A 41 3.03 11.30 12.22
CA GLN A 41 4.42 11.64 11.85
C GLN A 41 5.37 11.59 13.06
N GLN A 42 4.88 11.96 14.25
CA GLN A 42 5.66 11.94 15.50
C GLN A 42 5.36 10.73 16.38
N ASN A 43 4.28 10.00 16.11
CA ASN A 43 3.94 8.80 16.86
C ASN A 43 5.00 7.71 16.64
N GLN A 44 5.53 7.16 17.74
CA GLN A 44 6.59 6.13 17.72
C GLN A 44 6.10 4.75 18.19
N SER A 45 4.79 4.56 18.37
CA SER A 45 4.22 3.33 18.93
C SER A 45 3.36 2.55 17.94
N LEU A 46 2.66 3.24 17.05
CA LEU A 46 1.77 2.62 16.07
C LEU A 46 2.57 1.88 15.00
N LYS A 47 2.21 0.60 14.84
CA LYS A 47 2.75 -0.36 13.88
C LYS A 47 1.71 -0.73 12.82
N ILE A 48 0.43 -0.80 13.17
CA ILE A 48 -0.65 -1.25 12.28
C ILE A 48 -1.69 -0.14 12.15
N LEU A 49 -1.97 0.27 10.92
CA LEU A 49 -3.04 1.19 10.58
C LEU A 49 -3.93 0.59 9.50
N ASP A 50 -5.17 0.29 9.86
CA ASP A 50 -6.20 -0.13 8.90
C ASP A 50 -7.16 1.04 8.65
N LEU A 51 -7.17 1.53 7.41
CA LEU A 51 -8.06 2.57 6.90
C LEU A 51 -9.03 2.02 5.84
N ALA A 52 -9.17 0.71 5.71
CA ALA A 52 -9.97 0.09 4.67
C ALA A 52 -11.40 0.64 4.63
N ARG A 53 -11.97 0.71 3.42
CA ARG A 53 -13.35 1.14 3.15
C ARG A 53 -13.69 2.53 3.71
N ASN A 54 -12.71 3.42 3.78
CA ASN A 54 -12.92 4.86 4.00
C ASN A 54 -12.75 5.63 2.69
N ASN A 55 -13.10 6.91 2.66
CA ASN A 55 -12.80 7.76 1.51
C ASN A 55 -11.43 8.42 1.71
N VAL A 56 -10.35 7.68 1.43
CA VAL A 56 -8.99 8.26 1.47
C VAL A 56 -8.84 9.25 0.33
N GLY A 57 -9.25 8.88 -0.90
CA GLY A 57 -9.17 9.75 -2.08
C GLY A 57 -7.82 10.43 -2.17
N ASP A 58 -7.83 11.77 -2.27
CA ASP A 58 -6.64 12.63 -2.32
C ASP A 58 -5.83 12.72 -1.00
N GLY A 59 -6.35 12.18 0.09
CA GLY A 59 -5.67 12.02 1.38
C GLY A 59 -4.42 11.13 1.30
N TYR A 60 -4.23 10.40 0.20
CA TYR A 60 -2.97 9.68 -0.08
C TYR A 60 -1.74 10.59 0.00
N LYS A 61 -1.88 11.89 -0.31
CA LYS A 61 -0.78 12.87 -0.21
C LYS A 61 -0.26 12.98 1.23
N ALA A 62 -1.17 12.94 2.20
CA ALA A 62 -0.84 12.95 3.63
C ALA A 62 -0.13 11.67 4.05
N LEU A 63 -0.63 10.52 3.57
CA LEU A 63 -0.04 9.21 3.83
C LEU A 63 1.37 9.09 3.23
N VAL A 64 1.60 9.63 2.03
CA VAL A 64 2.95 9.70 1.43
C VAL A 64 3.91 10.51 2.30
N LYS A 65 3.46 11.65 2.82
CA LYS A 65 4.25 12.46 3.76
C LYS A 65 4.49 11.72 5.08
N LEU A 66 3.50 10.98 5.58
CA LEU A 66 3.66 10.14 6.76
C LEU A 66 4.73 9.07 6.51
N LEU A 67 4.66 8.33 5.41
CA LEU A 67 5.58 7.25 5.07
C LEU A 67 7.02 7.73 4.83
N SER A 68 7.23 8.99 4.44
CA SER A 68 8.58 9.53 4.24
C SER A 68 9.31 9.86 5.55
N VAL A 69 8.59 10.05 6.66
CA VAL A 69 9.18 10.45 7.95
C VAL A 69 8.98 9.43 9.07
N ASN A 70 7.86 8.72 9.08
CA ASN A 70 7.55 7.73 10.10
C ASN A 70 8.36 6.44 9.86
N LYS A 71 8.93 5.92 10.95
CA LYS A 71 9.80 4.73 10.96
C LYS A 71 9.27 3.61 11.85
N THR A 72 8.00 3.69 12.24
CA THR A 72 7.37 2.74 13.17
C THR A 72 6.20 1.99 12.56
N LEU A 73 5.50 2.59 11.60
CA LEU A 73 4.42 1.95 10.89
C LEU A 73 4.96 0.80 10.04
N GLU A 74 4.45 -0.39 10.32
CA GLU A 74 4.86 -1.67 9.76
C GLU A 74 3.83 -2.20 8.75
N GLU A 75 2.54 -1.96 9.01
CA GLU A 75 1.43 -2.41 8.18
C GLU A 75 0.42 -1.28 7.92
N LEU A 76 0.03 -1.13 6.65
CA LEU A 76 -0.96 -0.15 6.20
C LEU A 76 -1.99 -0.83 5.29
N ASP A 77 -3.26 -0.79 5.70
CA ASP A 77 -4.38 -1.25 4.88
C ASP A 77 -5.19 -0.08 4.31
N LEU A 78 -5.29 -0.05 2.98
CA LEU A 78 -5.99 0.94 2.19
C LEU A 78 -6.96 0.27 1.20
N ALA A 79 -7.49 -0.92 1.52
CA ALA A 79 -8.46 -1.59 0.68
C ALA A 79 -9.73 -0.74 0.48
N GLU A 80 -10.24 -0.64 -0.74
CA GLU A 80 -11.50 0.06 -1.08
C GLU A 80 -11.52 1.54 -0.66
N CYS A 81 -10.38 2.22 -0.80
CA CYS A 81 -10.16 3.58 -0.29
C CYS A 81 -10.36 4.71 -1.31
N GLN A 82 -10.86 4.40 -2.51
CA GLN A 82 -11.08 5.35 -3.61
C GLN A 82 -9.79 6.10 -4.03
N ILE A 83 -8.64 5.45 -3.89
CA ILE A 83 -7.34 6.02 -4.26
C ILE A 83 -7.17 5.88 -5.77
N SER A 84 -6.79 6.97 -6.44
CA SER A 84 -6.51 6.98 -7.87
C SER A 84 -5.22 6.23 -8.22
N SER A 85 -5.04 5.87 -9.50
CA SER A 85 -3.81 5.21 -9.99
C SER A 85 -2.55 5.99 -9.59
N ARG A 86 -2.62 7.32 -9.72
CA ARG A 86 -1.55 8.25 -9.34
C ARG A 86 -1.29 8.21 -7.83
N GLY A 87 -2.34 8.12 -7.02
CA GLY A 87 -2.23 8.01 -5.57
C GLY A 87 -1.54 6.72 -5.13
N VAL A 88 -1.95 5.59 -5.71
CA VAL A 88 -1.29 4.29 -5.46
C VAL A 88 0.17 4.33 -5.89
N TYR A 89 0.47 4.90 -7.06
CA TYR A 89 1.86 5.09 -7.49
C TYR A 89 2.67 5.89 -6.46
N CYS A 90 2.16 7.03 -5.98
CA CYS A 90 2.88 7.86 -5.01
C CYS A 90 3.14 7.12 -3.70
N LEU A 91 2.16 6.33 -3.25
CA LEU A 91 2.29 5.50 -2.06
C LEU A 91 3.41 4.48 -2.24
N LEU A 92 3.43 3.76 -3.36
CA LEU A 92 4.51 2.82 -3.69
C LEU A 92 5.86 3.55 -3.76
N ASP A 93 5.94 4.68 -4.45
CA ASP A 93 7.20 5.44 -4.62
C ASP A 93 7.79 5.91 -3.29
N SER A 94 6.94 6.24 -2.31
CA SER A 94 7.38 6.60 -0.96
C SER A 94 8.11 5.44 -0.23
N LEU A 95 7.84 4.19 -0.63
CA LEU A 95 8.46 2.99 -0.04
C LEU A 95 9.92 2.78 -0.44
N ARG A 96 10.43 3.55 -1.42
CA ARG A 96 11.87 3.59 -1.72
C ARG A 96 12.68 4.09 -0.51
N PHE A 97 12.09 4.99 0.28
CA PHE A 97 12.76 5.66 1.40
C PHE A 97 12.24 5.19 2.76
N ASN A 98 11.02 4.67 2.82
CA ASN A 98 10.48 4.12 4.05
C ASN A 98 11.26 2.86 4.48
N LYS A 99 11.54 2.76 5.79
CA LYS A 99 12.36 1.68 6.38
C LYS A 99 11.64 0.83 7.42
N SER A 100 10.31 0.89 7.45
CA SER A 100 9.51 0.20 8.47
C SER A 100 8.34 -0.56 7.89
N LEU A 101 7.68 -0.03 6.87
CA LEU A 101 6.50 -0.62 6.26
C LEU A 101 6.89 -1.88 5.50
N PHE A 102 6.47 -3.03 6.01
CA PHE A 102 6.68 -4.33 5.37
C PHE A 102 5.42 -4.88 4.72
N ARG A 103 4.23 -4.38 5.07
CA ARG A 103 2.96 -4.76 4.48
C ARG A 103 2.17 -3.55 3.98
N LEU A 104 1.78 -3.60 2.71
CA LEU A 104 0.86 -2.64 2.11
C LEU A 104 -0.27 -3.38 1.39
N CYS A 105 -1.50 -2.99 1.69
CA CYS A 105 -2.71 -3.45 1.00
C CYS A 105 -3.39 -2.26 0.32
N VAL A 106 -3.61 -2.35 -1.00
CA VAL A 106 -4.33 -1.32 -1.79
C VAL A 106 -5.44 -1.92 -2.63
N VAL A 107 -6.00 -3.04 -2.16
CA VAL A 107 -7.05 -3.83 -2.82
C VAL A 107 -8.22 -2.98 -3.27
N LYS A 108 -8.77 -3.27 -4.46
CA LYS A 108 -9.94 -2.55 -5.01
C LYS A 108 -9.78 -1.02 -5.05
N ASN A 109 -8.57 -0.53 -5.26
CA ASN A 109 -8.35 0.84 -5.72
C ASN A 109 -8.17 0.86 -7.24
N GLU A 110 -8.48 1.99 -7.88
CA GLU A 110 -8.40 2.08 -9.33
C GLU A 110 -6.93 2.21 -9.78
N MET A 111 -6.43 1.26 -10.59
CA MET A 111 -5.10 1.33 -11.20
C MET A 111 -5.20 1.28 -12.74
N SER A 112 -5.76 2.33 -13.34
CA SER A 112 -5.72 2.53 -14.79
C SER A 112 -4.30 2.93 -15.28
N ALA A 113 -3.91 2.37 -16.42
CA ALA A 113 -2.52 2.15 -16.85
C ALA A 113 -1.61 3.35 -17.18
N MET A 114 -2.07 4.60 -17.09
CA MET A 114 -1.28 5.70 -17.69
C MET A 114 0.01 6.09 -16.94
N ASP A 115 0.19 5.76 -15.66
CA ASP A 115 1.32 6.28 -14.87
C ASP A 115 2.18 5.24 -14.13
N LEU A 116 1.88 3.93 -14.21
CA LEU A 116 2.55 2.91 -13.38
C LEU A 116 3.63 2.09 -14.09
N SER A 117 3.58 1.91 -15.41
CA SER A 117 4.33 0.82 -16.07
C SER A 117 5.85 0.99 -16.08
N THR A 118 6.41 2.19 -16.27
CA THR A 118 7.88 2.33 -16.40
C THR A 118 8.62 2.43 -15.06
N ASN A 119 7.99 2.93 -14.00
CA ASN A 119 8.69 3.23 -12.74
C ASN A 119 8.32 2.29 -11.58
N THR A 120 7.24 1.50 -11.67
CA THR A 120 6.86 0.56 -10.58
C THR A 120 7.93 -0.51 -10.35
N ILE A 121 8.63 -0.90 -11.42
CA ILE A 121 9.76 -1.84 -11.36
C ILE A 121 10.85 -1.30 -10.43
N ASP A 122 11.30 -0.09 -10.72
CA ASP A 122 12.36 0.56 -9.95
C ASP A 122 11.92 0.80 -8.50
N ILE A 123 10.65 1.17 -8.28
CA ILE A 123 10.11 1.40 -6.94
C ILE A 123 10.19 0.14 -6.09
N LEU A 124 9.58 -0.93 -6.58
CA LEU A 124 9.48 -2.17 -5.82
C LEU A 124 10.86 -2.82 -5.62
N ASN A 125 11.75 -2.75 -6.63
CA ASN A 125 13.14 -3.23 -6.50
C ASN A 125 14.01 -2.36 -5.59
N SER A 126 13.71 -1.06 -5.46
CA SER A 126 14.44 -0.16 -4.58
C SER A 126 14.02 -0.31 -3.11
N SER A 127 12.77 -0.70 -2.85
CA SER A 127 12.31 -0.93 -1.48
C SER A 127 13.11 -2.07 -0.83
N ARG A 128 13.61 -1.82 0.38
CA ARG A 128 14.38 -2.80 1.15
C ARG A 128 13.59 -3.44 2.30
N PHE A 129 12.29 -3.12 2.42
CA PHE A 129 11.48 -3.49 3.57
C PHE A 129 10.13 -4.09 3.20
N LEU A 130 9.56 -3.72 2.05
CA LEU A 130 8.25 -4.24 1.62
C LEU A 130 8.34 -5.75 1.32
N ARG A 131 7.64 -6.56 2.12
CA ARG A 131 7.62 -8.02 2.04
C ARG A 131 6.27 -8.56 1.59
N VAL A 132 5.20 -7.81 1.83
CA VAL A 132 3.82 -8.19 1.52
C VAL A 132 3.15 -7.05 0.77
N LEU A 133 2.73 -7.34 -0.46
CA LEU A 133 2.00 -6.40 -1.30
C LEU A 133 0.72 -7.04 -1.84
N ASP A 134 -0.41 -6.41 -1.58
CA ASP A 134 -1.72 -6.85 -2.09
C ASP A 134 -2.28 -5.82 -3.09
N LEU A 135 -2.35 -6.25 -4.34
CA LEU A 135 -2.87 -5.55 -5.52
C LEU A 135 -4.11 -6.27 -6.09
N SER A 136 -4.78 -7.10 -5.29
CA SER A 136 -5.96 -7.82 -5.77
C SER A 136 -7.10 -6.86 -6.12
N LYS A 137 -7.86 -7.20 -7.17
CA LYS A 137 -8.98 -6.38 -7.67
C LYS A 137 -8.63 -4.93 -8.05
N CYS A 138 -7.38 -4.64 -8.38
CA CYS A 138 -6.95 -3.30 -8.74
C CYS A 138 -7.15 -2.95 -10.23
N ASN A 139 -7.79 -3.84 -11.00
CA ASN A 139 -7.98 -3.69 -12.45
C ASN A 139 -6.64 -3.51 -13.20
N LEU A 140 -5.63 -4.31 -12.81
CA LEU A 140 -4.30 -4.28 -13.41
C LEU A 140 -4.37 -4.55 -14.91
N LYS A 141 -3.74 -3.70 -15.72
CA LYS A 141 -3.59 -3.90 -17.18
C LYS A 141 -2.31 -4.67 -17.54
N ASP A 142 -2.27 -5.23 -18.74
CA ASP A 142 -1.17 -6.06 -19.26
C ASP A 142 0.21 -5.42 -19.07
N ASP A 143 0.38 -4.14 -19.40
CA ASP A 143 1.66 -3.45 -19.25
C ASP A 143 2.16 -3.40 -17.79
N LEU A 144 1.24 -3.22 -16.83
CA LEU A 144 1.58 -3.22 -15.42
C LEU A 144 1.90 -4.63 -14.91
N LEU A 145 1.21 -5.65 -15.42
CA LEU A 145 1.52 -7.05 -15.12
C LEU A 145 2.91 -7.43 -15.64
N ALA A 146 3.28 -7.00 -16.84
CA ALA A 146 4.63 -7.18 -17.39
C ALA A 146 5.70 -6.51 -16.51
N SER A 147 5.42 -5.30 -16.01
CA SER A 147 6.32 -4.61 -15.08
C SER A 147 6.43 -5.32 -13.73
N ILE A 148 5.31 -5.77 -13.15
CA ILE A 148 5.33 -6.56 -11.90
C ILE A 148 6.14 -7.84 -12.11
N HIS A 149 5.99 -8.50 -13.26
CA HIS A 149 6.79 -9.67 -13.62
C HIS A 149 8.31 -9.37 -13.63
N GLU A 150 8.77 -8.31 -14.30
CA GLU A 150 10.20 -7.99 -14.30
C GLU A 150 10.71 -7.59 -12.91
N THR A 151 9.84 -7.01 -12.09
CA THR A 151 10.14 -6.66 -10.69
C THR A 151 10.46 -7.89 -9.86
N ILE A 152 9.53 -8.85 -9.80
CA ILE A 152 9.62 -9.99 -8.88
C ILE A 152 10.76 -10.95 -9.23
N LYS A 153 11.28 -10.87 -10.46
CA LYS A 153 12.44 -11.65 -10.91
C LYS A 153 13.71 -11.29 -10.16
N ASN A 154 13.87 -10.01 -9.82
CA ASN A 154 15.11 -9.47 -9.25
C ASN A 154 14.93 -8.89 -7.84
N ASN A 155 13.75 -9.06 -7.24
CA ASN A 155 13.45 -8.54 -5.91
C ASN A 155 13.71 -9.61 -4.82
N PRO A 156 14.80 -9.53 -4.03
CA PRO A 156 15.09 -10.58 -3.05
C PRO A 156 14.27 -10.47 -1.76
N ILE A 157 13.42 -9.45 -1.61
CA ILE A 157 12.80 -9.08 -0.32
C ILE A 157 11.29 -9.31 -0.35
N LEU A 158 10.63 -9.00 -1.46
CA LEU A 158 9.21 -9.26 -1.62
C LEU A 158 8.95 -10.77 -1.50
N SER A 159 8.12 -11.16 -0.54
CA SER A 159 7.89 -12.56 -0.18
C SER A 159 6.46 -13.00 -0.45
N VAL A 160 5.52 -12.06 -0.42
CA VAL A 160 4.10 -12.29 -0.63
C VAL A 160 3.58 -11.26 -1.61
N LEU A 161 3.01 -11.74 -2.71
CA LEU A 161 2.33 -10.91 -3.69
C LEU A 161 0.93 -11.47 -3.95
N ASP A 162 -0.06 -10.61 -3.83
CA ASP A 162 -1.43 -10.92 -4.24
C ASP A 162 -1.80 -10.05 -5.45
N VAL A 163 -2.09 -10.71 -6.57
CA VAL A 163 -2.59 -10.08 -7.81
C VAL A 163 -3.91 -10.72 -8.24
N SER A 164 -4.58 -11.43 -7.33
CA SER A 164 -5.83 -12.13 -7.58
C SER A 164 -6.95 -11.20 -8.06
N GLN A 165 -7.93 -11.76 -8.78
CA GLN A 165 -9.11 -11.02 -9.24
C GLN A 165 -8.78 -9.78 -10.11
N ASN A 166 -7.73 -9.88 -10.94
CA ASN A 166 -7.40 -8.89 -11.96
C ASN A 166 -7.69 -9.46 -13.36
N PRO A 167 -8.44 -8.75 -14.23
CA PRO A 167 -9.05 -9.32 -15.43
C PRO A 167 -8.09 -9.70 -16.56
N LEU A 168 -6.82 -9.28 -16.48
CA LEU A 168 -5.83 -9.39 -17.57
C LEU A 168 -4.67 -10.34 -17.24
N LEU A 169 -4.82 -11.17 -16.22
CA LEU A 169 -3.85 -12.21 -15.91
C LEU A 169 -3.97 -13.37 -16.91
N THR A 170 -3.15 -13.32 -17.96
CA THR A 170 -3.01 -14.39 -18.95
C THR A 170 -2.16 -15.55 -18.42
N GLU A 171 -2.32 -16.74 -19.01
CA GLU A 171 -1.47 -17.91 -18.74
C GLU A 171 0.03 -17.59 -18.87
N LYS A 172 0.40 -16.76 -19.85
CA LYS A 172 1.78 -16.31 -20.05
C LYS A 172 2.30 -15.52 -18.85
N HIS A 173 1.50 -14.61 -18.30
CA HIS A 173 1.87 -13.86 -17.09
C HIS A 173 2.07 -14.81 -15.91
N ILE A 174 1.15 -15.76 -15.72
CA ILE A 174 1.21 -16.76 -14.64
C ILE A 174 2.48 -17.61 -14.71
N VAL A 175 2.75 -18.22 -15.86
CA VAL A 175 3.93 -19.08 -16.07
C VAL A 175 5.21 -18.30 -15.76
N THR A 176 5.29 -17.05 -16.22
CA THR A 176 6.52 -16.27 -16.07
C THR A 176 6.73 -15.83 -14.62
N ILE A 177 5.66 -15.43 -13.91
CA ILE A 177 5.71 -15.10 -12.48
C ILE A 177 6.18 -16.31 -11.67
N ILE A 178 5.61 -17.49 -11.92
CA ILE A 178 5.95 -18.71 -11.17
C ILE A 178 7.41 -19.13 -11.42
N GLN A 179 7.86 -19.14 -12.68
CA GLN A 179 9.20 -19.64 -13.02
C GLN A 179 10.34 -18.70 -12.59
N GLN A 180 10.06 -17.40 -12.45
CA GLN A 180 11.12 -16.40 -12.30
C GLN A 180 11.09 -15.68 -10.96
N SER A 181 10.07 -15.86 -10.12
CA SER A 181 9.98 -15.13 -8.86
C SER A 181 10.80 -15.72 -7.72
N THR A 182 11.17 -14.83 -6.80
CA THR A 182 11.71 -15.14 -5.46
C THR A 182 10.61 -15.28 -4.39
N LEU A 183 9.34 -15.16 -4.79
CA LEU A 183 8.19 -15.11 -3.88
C LEU A 183 8.04 -16.44 -3.13
N LYS A 184 7.66 -16.36 -1.85
CA LYS A 184 7.27 -17.53 -1.05
C LYS A 184 5.78 -17.84 -1.19
N HIS A 185 4.98 -16.80 -1.38
CA HIS A 185 3.54 -16.90 -1.54
C HIS A 185 3.09 -15.99 -2.68
N LEU A 186 2.30 -16.55 -3.59
CA LEU A 186 1.71 -15.85 -4.71
C LEU A 186 0.23 -16.23 -4.75
N ASN A 187 -0.65 -15.23 -4.66
CA ASN A 187 -2.08 -15.44 -4.84
C ASN A 187 -2.50 -15.03 -6.25
N LEU A 188 -2.99 -16.01 -7.01
CA LEU A 188 -3.53 -15.89 -8.36
C LEU A 188 -5.01 -16.27 -8.42
N ALA A 189 -5.70 -16.33 -7.27
CA ALA A 189 -7.11 -16.72 -7.24
C ALA A 189 -7.93 -15.85 -8.21
N VAL A 190 -8.83 -16.48 -8.97
CA VAL A 190 -9.69 -15.79 -9.96
C VAL A 190 -8.93 -15.18 -11.15
N CYS A 191 -7.77 -15.76 -11.50
CA CYS A 191 -7.18 -15.64 -12.84
C CYS A 191 -7.68 -16.77 -13.75
#